data_AF-A0A0G2AG70-F1
#
_entry.id   AF-A0A0G2AG70-F1
#
_cell.length_a   1.000
_cell.length_b   1.000
_cell.length_c   1.000
_cell.angle_alpha   90.00
_cell.angle_beta   90.00
_cell.angle_gamma   90.00
#
_symmetry.space_group_name_H-M   'P 1'
#
loop_
_entity.id
_entity.type
_entity.pdbx_description
1 polymer ?
#
loop_
_entity_poly.entity_id
_entity_poly.type
_entity_poly.pdbx_seq_one_letter_code
_entity_poly.pdbx_strand_id
1 'polypeptide(L)'
;MIGALQVIWLLPGLFLGSFLPWYFFEEPKHIVKTYMLYARAFHEIVSIKFLLLTLISPWKSIRDEYPSGGFNLGEFAQSLTLNITSRVIGFLFRIVTLAIGLAMQVALFVGFLAYIILWFFYPGILIAGIAYLTSTSL
;
A
#
# COMPACT_ATOMS: atom_id res chain seq x y z
N MET A 1 -40.95 -25.02 -9.92
CA MET A 1 -39.72 -25.80 -9.75
C MET A 1 -39.09 -25.95 -11.12
N ILE A 2 -37.96 -25.27 -11.39
CA ILE A 2 -37.24 -25.43 -12.66
C ILE A 2 -36.68 -26.85 -12.68
N GLY A 3 -37.03 -27.65 -13.68
CA GLY A 3 -36.54 -29.03 -13.78
C GLY A 3 -35.05 -29.07 -14.05
N ALA A 4 -34.33 -30.09 -13.56
CA ALA A 4 -32.88 -30.24 -13.74
C ALA A 4 -32.42 -30.11 -15.22
N LEU A 5 -33.27 -30.53 -16.17
CA LEU A 5 -33.03 -30.38 -17.61
C LEU A 5 -33.04 -28.92 -18.07
N GLN A 6 -33.90 -28.06 -17.50
CA GLN A 6 -33.96 -26.64 -17.87
C GLN A 6 -32.74 -25.86 -17.36
N VAL A 7 -32.16 -26.28 -16.22
CA VAL A 7 -30.93 -25.68 -15.70
C VAL A 7 -29.77 -25.89 -16.66
N ILE A 8 -29.63 -27.09 -17.22
CA ILE A 8 -28.55 -27.45 -18.16
C ILE A 8 -28.57 -26.52 -19.39
N TRP A 9 -29.75 -26.18 -19.90
CA TRP A 9 -29.90 -25.27 -21.05
C TRP A 9 -29.53 -23.80 -20.73
N LEU A 10 -29.58 -23.40 -19.45
CA LEU A 10 -29.23 -22.06 -19.01
C LEU A 10 -27.73 -21.90 -18.70
N LEU A 11 -27.02 -23.01 -18.45
CA LEU A 11 -25.60 -23.00 -18.09
C LEU A 11 -24.70 -22.27 -19.10
N PRO A 12 -24.83 -22.46 -20.43
CA PRO A 12 -23.98 -21.76 -21.40
C PRO A 12 -24.21 -20.24 -21.36
N GLY A 13 -25.47 -19.82 -21.23
CA GLY A 13 -25.84 -18.41 -21.14
C GLY A 13 -25.33 -17.75 -19.85
N LEU A 14 -25.45 -18.45 -18.71
CA LEU A 14 -24.90 -17.99 -17.42
C LEU A 14 -23.36 -17.95 -17.44
N PHE A 15 -22.73 -18.94 -18.04
CA PHE A 15 -21.28 -19.00 -18.12
C PHE A 15 -20.73 -17.85 -18.98
N LEU A 16 -21.23 -17.70 -20.20
CA LEU A 16 -20.76 -16.69 -21.14
C LEU A 16 -21.21 -15.28 -20.77
N GLY A 17 -22.45 -15.13 -20.29
CA GLY A 17 -23.09 -13.84 -20.04
C GLY A 17 -22.87 -13.28 -18.63
N SER A 18 -22.55 -14.12 -17.65
CA SER A 18 -22.38 -13.69 -16.25
C SER A 18 -21.00 -14.04 -15.71
N PHE A 19 -20.59 -15.31 -15.80
CA PHE A 19 -19.34 -15.76 -15.19
C PHE A 19 -18.10 -15.15 -15.87
N LEU A 20 -17.99 -15.21 -17.21
CA LEU A 20 -16.81 -14.67 -17.92
C LEU A 20 -16.63 -13.15 -17.71
N PRO A 21 -17.66 -12.30 -17.87
CA PRO A 21 -17.54 -10.87 -17.58
C PRO A 21 -17.13 -10.61 -16.14
N TRP A 22 -17.75 -11.32 -15.18
CA TRP A 22 -17.44 -11.17 -13.77
C TRP A 22 -15.99 -11.53 -13.47
N TYR A 23 -15.53 -12.69 -13.96
CA TYR A 23 -14.21 -13.23 -13.65
C TYR A 23 -13.07 -12.44 -14.29
N PHE A 24 -13.22 -12.01 -15.54
CA PHE A 24 -12.16 -11.33 -16.28
C PHE A 24 -12.17 -9.80 -16.13
N PHE A 25 -13.30 -9.19 -15.78
CA PHE A 25 -13.43 -7.73 -15.78
C PHE A 25 -13.97 -7.16 -14.46
N GLU A 26 -15.10 -7.64 -13.96
CA GLU A 26 -15.75 -7.01 -12.80
C GLU A 26 -14.94 -7.20 -11.53
N GLU A 27 -14.58 -8.44 -11.20
CA GLU A 27 -13.83 -8.73 -9.99
C GLU A 27 -12.40 -8.19 -10.05
N PRO A 28 -11.61 -8.37 -11.14
CA PRO A 28 -10.28 -7.75 -11.24
C PRO A 28 -10.31 -6.23 -11.07
N LYS A 29 -11.32 -5.55 -11.64
CA LYS A 29 -11.50 -4.11 -11.44
C LYS A 29 -11.80 -3.78 -9.97
N HIS A 30 -12.61 -4.59 -9.30
CA HIS A 30 -12.91 -4.45 -7.88
C HIS A 30 -11.65 -4.65 -7.00
N ILE A 31 -10.82 -5.64 -7.30
CA ILE A 31 -9.54 -5.90 -6.63
C ILE A 31 -8.61 -4.68 -6.74
N VAL A 32 -8.43 -4.16 -7.96
CA VAL A 32 -7.60 -2.96 -8.21
C VAL A 32 -8.15 -1.74 -7.46
N LYS A 33 -9.47 -1.53 -7.48
CA LYS A 33 -10.12 -0.44 -6.74
C LYS A 33 -9.87 -0.55 -5.24
N THR A 34 -10.00 -1.75 -4.69
CA THR A 34 -9.76 -2.02 -3.27
C THR A 34 -8.30 -1.75 -2.90
N TYR A 35 -7.35 -2.21 -3.70
CA TYR A 35 -5.93 -1.88 -3.52
C TYR A 35 -5.70 -0.36 -3.50
N MET A 36 -6.26 0.39 -4.45
CA MET A 36 -6.11 1.85 -4.50
C MET A 36 -6.65 2.55 -3.24
N LEU A 37 -7.76 2.06 -2.67
CA LEU A 37 -8.32 2.59 -1.43
C LEU A 37 -7.37 2.38 -0.25
N TYR A 38 -6.84 1.15 -0.10
CA TYR A 38 -5.86 0.87 0.96
C TYR A 38 -4.57 1.65 0.75
N ALA A 39 -4.02 1.69 -0.46
CA ALA A 39 -2.82 2.44 -0.78
C ALA A 39 -2.96 3.93 -0.44
N ARG A 40 -4.11 4.54 -0.77
CA ARG A 40 -4.41 5.92 -0.38
C ARG A 40 -4.50 6.06 1.14
N ALA A 41 -5.18 5.14 1.83
CA ALA A 41 -5.29 5.18 3.29
C ALA A 41 -3.92 5.11 3.98
N PHE A 42 -3.03 4.22 3.55
CA PHE A 42 -1.67 4.14 4.07
C PHE A 42 -0.85 5.40 3.80
N HIS A 43 -0.98 5.98 2.60
CA HIS A 43 -0.33 7.24 2.27
C HIS A 43 -0.76 8.39 3.20
N GLU A 44 -2.03 8.45 3.58
CA GLU A 44 -2.58 9.46 4.49
C GLU A 44 -2.20 9.20 5.95
N ILE A 45 -2.31 7.96 6.43
CA ILE A 45 -1.95 7.58 7.82
C ILE A 45 -0.50 7.93 8.13
N VAL A 46 0.41 7.64 7.21
CA VAL A 46 1.83 8.00 7.35
C VAL A 46 2.07 9.46 6.97
N SER A 47 1.13 10.10 6.25
CA SER A 47 1.24 11.46 5.73
C SER A 47 2.55 11.67 4.94
N ILE A 48 2.83 10.74 4.02
CA ILE A 48 4.14 10.66 3.32
C ILE A 48 4.52 12.00 2.68
N LYS A 49 3.58 12.65 1.99
CA LYS A 49 3.79 13.96 1.37
C LYS A 49 4.21 15.02 2.39
N PHE A 50 3.56 15.05 3.55
CA PHE A 50 3.87 16.00 4.62
C PHE A 50 5.26 15.73 5.22
N LEU A 51 5.61 14.47 5.45
CA LEU A 51 6.93 14.08 5.96
C LEU A 51 8.05 14.51 5.01
N LEU A 52 7.87 14.30 3.70
CA LEU A 52 8.83 14.74 2.67
C LEU A 52 9.02 16.26 2.68
N LEU A 53 7.93 17.02 2.74
CA LEU A 53 7.97 18.49 2.75
C LEU A 53 8.58 19.05 4.05
N THR A 54 8.55 18.29 5.15
CA THR A 54 9.01 18.73 6.46
C THR A 54 10.31 18.06 6.93
N LEU A 55 11.04 17.38 6.03
CA LEU A 55 12.25 16.62 6.36
C LEU A 55 13.28 17.44 7.16
N ILE A 56 13.51 18.70 6.76
CA ILE A 56 14.52 19.59 7.36
C ILE A 56 13.85 20.64 8.28
N SER A 57 12.53 20.57 8.45
CA SER A 57 11.82 21.46 9.38
C SER A 57 12.27 21.18 10.82
N PRO A 58 12.44 22.24 11.64
CA PRO A 58 12.82 22.10 13.04
C PRO A 58 11.85 21.16 13.76
N TRP A 59 12.38 20.35 14.65
CA TRP A 59 11.56 19.44 15.43
C TRP A 59 10.74 20.22 16.45
N LYS A 60 9.43 19.96 16.51
CA LYS A 60 8.48 20.60 17.44
C LYS A 60 8.55 22.13 17.46
N SER A 61 8.96 22.75 16.34
CA SER A 61 9.18 24.19 16.25
C SER A 61 10.20 24.75 17.27
N ILE A 62 11.08 23.89 17.80
CA ILE A 62 12.18 24.30 18.67
C ILE A 62 13.20 25.02 17.78
N ARG A 63 13.26 26.34 17.97
CA ARG A 63 14.17 27.25 17.27
C ARG A 63 14.70 28.26 18.27
N ASP A 64 16.01 28.40 18.30
CA ASP A 64 16.64 29.50 19.02
C ASP A 64 16.82 30.69 18.09
N GLU A 65 16.50 31.87 18.62
CA GLU A 65 16.73 33.13 17.94
C GLU A 65 18.22 33.45 17.89
N TYR A 66 18.64 34.08 16.80
CA TYR A 66 20.00 34.59 16.68
C TYR A 66 20.14 35.93 17.40
N PRO A 67 21.31 36.25 17.99
CA PRO A 67 21.51 37.49 18.71
C PRO A 67 21.27 38.71 17.82
N SER A 68 20.50 39.68 18.33
CA SER A 68 20.01 40.86 17.60
C SER A 68 20.77 42.17 17.91
N GLY A 69 21.68 42.16 18.90
CA GLY A 69 22.30 43.36 19.48
C GLY A 69 23.80 43.56 19.20
N GLY A 70 24.38 42.88 18.21
CA GLY A 70 25.82 42.90 17.90
C GLY A 70 26.37 41.51 17.61
N PHE A 71 27.62 41.43 17.12
CA PHE A 71 28.25 40.13 16.81
C PHE A 71 28.85 39.49 18.06
N ASN A 72 28.08 38.59 18.70
CA ASN A 72 28.58 37.69 19.73
C ASN A 72 28.75 36.28 19.15
N LEU A 73 30.00 35.90 18.86
CA LEU A 73 30.32 34.61 18.25
C LEU A 73 29.89 33.41 19.12
N GLY A 74 29.99 33.54 20.45
CA GLY A 74 29.63 32.47 21.38
C GLY A 74 28.13 32.18 21.35
N GLU A 75 27.31 33.22 21.50
CA GLU A 75 25.85 33.10 21.42
C GLU A 75 25.39 32.63 20.03
N PHE A 76 26.01 33.14 18.96
CA PHE A 76 25.72 32.70 17.60
C PHE A 76 26.00 31.19 17.41
N ALA A 77 27.16 30.70 17.86
CA ALA A 77 27.54 29.30 17.75
C ALA A 77 26.60 28.40 18.57
N GLN A 78 26.15 28.86 19.74
CA GLN A 78 25.17 28.16 20.55
C GLN A 78 23.82 28.03 19.84
N SER A 79 23.22 29.14 19.40
CA SER A 79 21.94 29.11 18.66
C SER A 79 22.04 28.29 17.37
N LEU A 80 23.16 28.36 16.66
CA LEU A 80 23.41 27.53 15.48
C LEU A 80 23.38 26.03 15.83
N THR A 81 24.13 25.63 16.86
CA THR A 81 24.25 24.22 17.27
C THR A 81 22.90 23.65 17.73
N LEU A 82 22.13 24.41 18.51
CA LEU A 82 20.81 24.00 18.99
C LEU A 82 19.81 23.89 17.84
N ASN A 83 19.80 24.84 16.92
CA ASN A 83 18.97 24.79 15.72
C ASN A 83 19.31 23.61 14.80
N ILE A 84 20.60 23.33 14.59
CA ILE A 84 21.04 22.17 13.80
C ILE A 84 20.60 20.87 14.50
N THR A 85 20.84 20.76 15.80
CA THR A 85 20.48 19.57 16.60
C THR A 85 18.98 19.30 16.52
N SER A 86 18.14 20.33 16.69
CA SER A 86 16.68 20.23 16.54
C SER A 86 16.27 19.70 15.16
N ARG A 87 16.88 20.20 14.08
CA ARG A 87 16.60 19.73 12.71
C ARG A 87 17.08 18.30 12.48
N VAL A 88 18.26 17.92 12.98
CA VAL A 88 18.80 16.56 12.84
C VAL A 88 17.92 15.54 13.55
N ILE A 89 17.49 15.81 14.79
CA ILE A 89 16.58 14.93 15.52
C ILE A 89 15.26 14.77 14.74
N GLY A 90 14.68 15.88 14.28
CA GLY A 90 13.46 15.84 13.49
C GLY A 90 13.61 15.09 12.17
N PHE A 91 14.76 15.24 11.50
CA PHE A 91 15.10 14.51 10.29
C PHE A 91 15.17 13.00 10.54
N LEU A 92 15.83 12.57 11.62
CA LEU A 92 15.97 11.15 11.98
C LEU A 92 14.61 10.47 12.22
N PHE A 93 13.70 11.10 12.97
CA PHE A 93 12.37 10.54 13.16
C PHE A 93 11.58 10.49 11.85
N ARG A 94 11.61 11.56 11.06
CA ARG A 94 10.85 11.62 9.79
C ARG A 94 11.37 10.61 8.77
N ILE A 95 12.68 10.40 8.65
CA ILE A 95 13.23 9.42 7.70
C ILE A 95 12.89 7.99 8.11
N VAL A 96 12.90 7.66 9.41
CA VAL A 96 12.48 6.33 9.89
C VAL A 96 11.00 6.11 9.63
N THR A 97 10.14 7.06 9.98
CA THR A 97 8.69 6.97 9.72
C THR A 97 8.41 6.83 8.22
N LEU A 98 9.13 7.58 7.38
CA LEU A 98 8.99 7.52 5.93
C LEU A 98 9.46 6.17 5.38
N ALA A 99 10.57 5.62 5.87
CA ALA A 99 11.06 4.30 5.49
C ALA A 99 10.05 3.20 5.84
N ILE A 100 9.45 3.25 7.05
CA ILE A 100 8.40 2.32 7.46
C ILE A 100 7.18 2.46 6.54
N GLY A 101 6.73 3.69 6.27
CA GLY A 101 5.59 3.92 5.38
C GLY A 101 5.80 3.39 3.96
N LEU A 102 6.99 3.60 3.40
CA LEU A 102 7.35 3.04 2.10
C LEU A 102 7.41 1.52 2.12
N ALA A 103 7.98 0.91 3.18
CA ALA A 103 8.02 -0.54 3.32
C ALA A 103 6.61 -1.14 3.38
N MET A 104 5.69 -0.51 4.12
CA MET A 104 4.28 -0.92 4.17
C MET A 104 3.61 -0.80 2.81
N GLN A 105 3.87 0.28 2.07
CA GLN A 105 3.32 0.48 0.72
C GLN A 105 3.82 -0.59 -0.26
N VAL A 106 5.11 -0.95 -0.18
CA VAL A 106 5.71 -2.03 -0.98
C VAL A 106 5.10 -3.37 -0.61
N ALA A 107 4.98 -3.69 0.68
CA ALA A 107 4.35 -4.93 1.13
C ALA A 107 2.90 -5.06 0.65
N LEU A 108 2.12 -3.97 0.75
CA LEU A 108 0.74 -3.92 0.23
C LEU A 108 0.70 -4.16 -1.28
N PHE A 109 1.59 -3.54 -2.04
CA PHE A 109 1.67 -3.72 -3.50
C PHE A 109 2.04 -5.16 -3.88
N VAL A 110 3.01 -5.76 -3.20
CA VAL A 110 3.39 -7.18 -3.41
C VAL A 110 2.22 -8.11 -3.07
N GLY A 111 1.51 -7.87 -1.96
CA GLY A 111 0.33 -8.64 -1.59
C GLY A 111 -0.80 -8.52 -2.61
N PHE A 112 -1.07 -7.31 -3.11
CA PHE A 112 -2.02 -7.07 -4.20
C PHE A 112 -1.62 -7.83 -5.47
N LEU A 113 -0.34 -7.78 -5.87
CA LEU A 113 0.15 -8.47 -7.05
C LEU A 113 0.02 -9.99 -6.92
N ALA A 114 0.37 -10.54 -5.76
CA ALA A 114 0.19 -11.97 -5.48
C ALA A 114 -1.28 -12.37 -5.55
N TYR A 115 -2.19 -11.56 -4.98
CA TYR A 115 -3.63 -11.83 -4.98
C TYR A 115 -4.23 -11.80 -6.39
N ILE A 116 -3.90 -10.79 -7.20
CA ILE A 116 -4.43 -10.70 -8.57
C ILE A 116 -3.87 -11.80 -9.48
N ILE A 117 -2.60 -12.19 -9.30
CA ILE A 117 -2.03 -13.35 -9.99
C ILE A 117 -2.79 -14.61 -9.58
N LEU A 118 -2.94 -14.86 -8.27
CA LEU A 118 -3.67 -16.02 -7.77
C LEU A 118 -5.10 -16.06 -8.32
N TRP A 119 -5.79 -14.92 -8.40
CA TRP A 119 -7.13 -14.82 -9.00
C TRP A 119 -7.16 -15.39 -10.41
N PHE A 120 -6.27 -14.94 -11.31
CA PHE A 120 -6.28 -15.40 -12.71
C PHE A 120 -5.85 -16.86 -12.88
N PHE A 121 -4.94 -17.35 -12.02
CA PHE A 121 -4.48 -18.74 -12.06
C PHE A 121 -5.37 -19.71 -11.29
N TYR A 122 -6.33 -19.22 -10.49
CA TYR A 122 -7.16 -20.02 -9.60
C TYR A 122 -7.86 -21.20 -10.31
N PRO A 123 -8.52 -21.05 -11.48
CA PRO A 123 -9.15 -22.17 -12.18
C PRO A 123 -8.14 -23.24 -12.59
N GLY A 124 -6.94 -22.83 -13.05
CA GLY A 124 -5.88 -23.77 -13.43
C GLY A 124 -5.33 -24.53 -12.24
N ILE A 125 -5.09 -23.85 -11.11
CA ILE A 125 -4.64 -24.47 -9.86
C ILE A 125 -5.68 -25.48 -9.35
N LEU A 126 -6.96 -25.14 -9.44
CA LEU A 126 -8.06 -26.01 -9.02
C LEU A 126 -8.11 -27.28 -9.89
N ILE A 127 -8.03 -27.15 -11.22
CA ILE A 127 -8.02 -28.30 -12.12
C ILE A 127 -6.80 -29.19 -11.86
N ALA A 128 -5.62 -28.59 -11.70
CA ALA A 128 -4.39 -29.33 -11.41
C ALA A 128 -4.45 -30.05 -10.06
N GLY A 129 -5.01 -29.41 -9.02
CA GLY A 129 -5.19 -30.00 -7.71
C GLY A 129 -6.15 -31.20 -7.73
N ILE A 130 -7.26 -31.10 -8.44
CA ILE A 130 -8.20 -32.22 -8.63
C ILE A 130 -7.51 -33.36 -9.37
N ALA A 131 -6.82 -33.07 -10.48
CA ALA A 131 -6.13 -34.08 -11.27
C ALA A 131 -5.02 -34.82 -10.48
N TYR A 132 -4.30 -34.11 -9.62
CA TYR A 132 -3.29 -34.71 -8.74
C TYR A 132 -3.92 -35.63 -7.67
N LEU A 133 -5.05 -35.22 -7.10
CA LEU A 133 -5.75 -36.01 -6.09
C LEU A 133 -6.31 -37.31 -6.70
N THR A 134 -6.91 -37.24 -7.89
CA THR A 134 -7.50 -38.42 -8.55
C THR A 134 -6.43 -39.41 -9.02
N SER A 135 -5.26 -38.93 -9.46
CA SER A 135 -4.15 -39.79 -9.89
C SER A 135 -3.47 -40.53 -8.73
N THR A 136 -3.57 -40.01 -7.51
CA THR A 136 -2.97 -40.63 -6.31
C THR A 136 -3.94 -41.59 -5.60
N SER A 137 -5.25 -41.45 -5.86
CA SER A 137 -6.31 -42.28 -5.23
C SER A 137 -6.68 -43.55 -6.01
N LEU A 138 -6.09 -43.78 -7.19
CA LEU A 138 -6.22 -44.98 -8.01
C LEU A 138 -4.96 -45.83 -7.91
#